data_AF-A0A6A2YXX8-F1
#
_entry.id   AF-A0A6A2YXX8-F1
#
_cell.length_a   1.000
_cell.length_b   1.000
_cell.length_c   1.000
_cell.angle_alpha   90.00
_cell.angle_beta   90.00
_cell.angle_gamma   90.00
#
_symmetry.space_group_name_H-M   'P 1'
#
loop_
_entity.id
_entity.type
_entity.pdbx_description
1 polymer ?
#
loop_
_entity_poly.entity_id
_entity_poly.type
_entity_poly.pdbx_seq_one_letter_code
_entity_poly.pdbx_strand_id
1 'polypeptide(L)'
;MLQRIGPGMLLSVTSMLAAVLVEKRRLKSAQEYGLVDKPNVTVPMSVWWLVPQYVLFGLFEVFTVVGLQRLFYDHLPKELRSVGLALYLSIFDVGCFLSSFLISAVKKMTGGDGRDSWFADNLNRAHLDYFYWLLAALNAIGLALFLCSFIHGEPPYRLNSSASCNHP
;
A
#
# COMPACT_ATOMS: atom_id res chain seq x y z
N MET A 1 -5.31 15.80 11.00
CA MET A 1 -5.02 14.96 9.82
C MET A 1 -3.81 14.05 10.03
N LEU A 2 -2.66 14.57 10.46
CA LEU A 2 -1.43 13.79 10.67
C LEU A 2 -1.61 12.56 11.60
N GLN A 3 -2.22 12.73 12.77
CA GLN A 3 -2.48 11.62 13.71
C GLN A 3 -3.47 10.56 13.18
N ARG A 4 -4.33 10.89 12.21
CA ARG A 4 -5.33 9.97 11.66
C ARG A 4 -4.84 9.25 10.39
N ILE A 5 -4.09 9.94 9.53
CA ILE A 5 -3.65 9.41 8.23
C ILE A 5 -2.20 8.88 8.29
N GLY A 6 -1.35 9.46 9.13
CA GLY A 6 0.06 9.10 9.28
C GLY A 6 0.31 7.63 9.65
N PRO A 7 -0.43 7.03 10.61
CA PRO A 7 -0.27 5.62 10.94
C PRO A 7 -0.54 4.69 9.75
N GLY A 8 -1.54 5.00 8.91
CA GLY A 8 -1.87 4.21 7.72
C GLY A 8 -0.76 4.23 6.67
N MET A 9 -0.12 5.37 6.45
CA MET A 9 1.03 5.48 5.54
C MET A 9 2.25 4.72 6.05
N LEU A 10 2.53 4.75 7.36
CA LEU A 10 3.61 3.96 7.98
C LEU A 10 3.34 2.46 7.89
N LEU A 11 2.08 2.04 8.10
CA LEU A 11 1.66 0.65 7.92
C LEU A 11 1.80 0.19 6.46
N SER A 12 1.55 1.07 5.48
CA SER A 12 1.76 0.76 4.06
C SER A 12 3.25 0.55 3.72
N VAL A 13 4.13 1.42 4.20
CA VAL A 13 5.58 1.28 3.97
C VAL A 13 6.11 0.00 4.63
N THR A 14 5.69 -0.27 5.87
CA THR A 14 6.14 -1.47 6.60
C THR A 14 5.60 -2.77 6.00
N SER A 15 4.38 -2.80 5.47
CA SER A 15 3.84 -3.97 4.77
C SER A 15 4.61 -4.26 3.48
N MET A 16 4.99 -3.22 2.73
CA MET A 16 5.78 -3.37 1.51
C MET A 16 7.21 -3.85 1.81
N LEU A 17 7.82 -3.37 2.90
CA LEU A 17 9.11 -3.88 3.38
C LEU A 17 9.05 -5.36 3.80
N ALA A 18 7.96 -5.78 4.45
CA ALA A 18 7.73 -7.18 4.78
C ALA A 18 7.60 -8.03 3.50
N ALA A 19 6.87 -7.56 2.49
CA ALA A 19 6.75 -8.23 1.19
C ALA A 19 8.10 -8.41 0.48
N VAL A 20 8.94 -7.37 0.47
CA VAL A 20 10.31 -7.45 -0.07
C VAL A 20 11.14 -8.50 0.67
N LEU A 21 11.04 -8.55 2.00
CA LEU A 21 11.80 -9.51 2.80
C LEU A 21 11.37 -10.96 2.54
N VAL A 22 10.06 -11.19 2.46
CA VAL A 22 9.48 -12.51 2.15
C VAL A 22 9.92 -12.96 0.76
N GLU A 23 9.87 -12.07 -0.24
CA GLU A 23 10.25 -12.41 -1.61
C GLU A 23 11.75 -12.70 -1.73
N LYS A 24 12.61 -11.92 -1.06
CA LYS A 24 14.05 -12.21 -1.00
C LYS A 24 14.35 -13.57 -0.37
N ARG A 25 13.60 -13.96 0.66
CA ARG A 25 13.71 -15.29 1.28
C ARG A 25 13.28 -16.39 0.32
N ARG A 26 12.16 -16.20 -0.39
CA ARG A 26 11.68 -17.14 -1.42
C ARG A 26 12.70 -17.33 -2.54
N LEU A 27 13.26 -16.23 -3.05
CA LEU A 27 14.25 -16.26 -4.13
C LEU A 27 15.54 -16.96 -3.71
N LYS A 28 16.01 -16.68 -2.48
CA LYS A 28 17.20 -17.33 -1.91
C LYS A 28 17.00 -18.85 -1.77
N SER A 29 15.84 -19.28 -1.28
CA SER A 29 15.51 -20.71 -1.21
C SER A 29 15.40 -21.34 -2.61
N ALA A 30 14.80 -20.66 -3.59
CA ALA A 30 14.75 -21.17 -4.96
C ALA A 30 16.15 -21.38 -5.57
N GLN A 31 17.11 -20.49 -5.26
CA GLN A 31 18.52 -20.63 -5.65
C GLN A 31 19.23 -21.77 -4.91
N GLU A 32 19.08 -21.87 -3.59
CA GLU A 32 19.72 -22.91 -2.77
C GLU A 32 19.30 -24.33 -3.16
N TYR A 33 18.04 -24.52 -3.58
CA TYR A 33 17.53 -25.81 -4.03
C TYR A 33 17.69 -26.06 -5.55
N GLY A 34 18.34 -25.15 -6.29
CA GLY A 34 18.54 -25.29 -7.74
C GLY A 34 17.24 -25.33 -8.54
N LEU A 35 16.18 -24.69 -8.04
CA LEU A 35 14.83 -24.70 -8.61
C LEU A 35 14.59 -23.53 -9.58
N VAL A 36 15.61 -22.71 -9.84
CA VAL A 36 15.53 -21.50 -10.68
C VAL A 36 15.00 -21.81 -12.08
N ASP A 37 15.42 -22.93 -12.69
CA ASP A 37 14.98 -23.32 -14.05
C ASP A 37 13.77 -24.28 -14.06
N LYS A 38 13.15 -24.58 -12.91
CA LYS A 38 11.99 -25.47 -12.80
C LYS A 38 10.71 -24.69 -12.45
N PRO A 39 9.89 -24.29 -13.44
CA PRO A 39 8.73 -23.42 -13.22
C PRO A 39 7.59 -24.07 -12.42
N ASN A 40 7.49 -25.40 -12.42
CA ASN A 40 6.42 -26.15 -11.77
C ASN A 40 6.78 -26.72 -10.38
N VAL A 41 7.96 -26.39 -9.85
CA VAL A 41 8.36 -26.87 -8.53
C VAL A 41 8.17 -25.76 -7.52
N THR A 42 7.21 -25.97 -6.62
CA THR A 42 6.94 -25.08 -5.49
C THR A 42 8.20 -24.95 -4.65
N VAL A 43 8.65 -23.71 -4.42
CA VAL A 43 9.77 -23.45 -3.50
C VAL A 43 9.38 -24.02 -2.14
N PRO A 44 10.20 -24.90 -1.53
CA PRO A 44 9.90 -25.49 -0.22
C PRO A 44 10.07 -24.43 0.86
N MET A 45 9.09 -23.54 0.97
CA MET A 45 9.02 -22.47 1.94
C MET A 45 7.75 -22.63 2.77
N SER A 46 7.89 -22.49 4.09
CA SER A 46 6.77 -22.57 5.01
C SER A 46 5.81 -21.39 4.79
N VAL A 47 4.52 -21.68 4.58
CA VAL A 47 3.45 -20.66 4.41
C VAL A 47 3.37 -19.71 5.61
N TRP A 48 3.86 -20.13 6.77
CA TRP A 48 3.95 -19.33 7.99
C TRP A 48 4.73 -18.01 7.83
N TRP A 49 5.61 -17.89 6.84
CA TRP A 49 6.31 -16.64 6.54
C TRP A 49 5.42 -15.55 5.92
N LEU A 50 4.31 -15.94 5.29
CA LEU A 50 3.33 -14.99 4.74
C LEU A 50 2.36 -14.49 5.82
N VAL A 51 2.21 -15.22 6.92
CA VAL A 51 1.24 -14.89 7.97
C VAL A 51 1.39 -13.47 8.52
N PRO A 52 2.61 -12.96 8.85
CA PRO A 52 2.76 -11.64 9.43
C PRO A 52 2.28 -10.51 8.51
N GLN A 53 2.58 -10.58 7.21
CA GLN A 53 2.17 -9.54 6.25
C GLN A 53 0.65 -9.52 6.05
N TYR A 54 0.00 -10.69 5.96
CA TYR A 54 -1.44 -10.78 5.75
C TYR A 54 -2.24 -10.41 6.99
N VAL A 55 -1.76 -10.77 8.18
CA VAL A 55 -2.40 -10.38 9.45
C VAL A 55 -2.37 -8.86 9.62
N LEU A 56 -1.22 -8.22 9.37
CA LEU A 56 -1.11 -6.77 9.46
C LEU A 56 -2.00 -6.05 8.43
N PHE A 57 -2.03 -6.56 7.19
CA PHE A 57 -2.91 -6.02 6.14
C PHE A 57 -4.39 -6.16 6.49
N GLY A 58 -4.82 -7.34 6.96
CA GLY A 58 -6.21 -7.58 7.35
C GLY A 58 -6.63 -6.74 8.55
N LEU A 59 -5.76 -6.57 9.55
CA LEU A 59 -6.02 -5.66 10.68
C LEU A 59 -6.18 -4.22 10.17
N PHE A 60 -5.28 -3.75 9.29
CA PHE A 60 -5.39 -2.43 8.69
C PHE A 60 -6.71 -2.22 7.95
N GLU A 61 -7.15 -3.21 7.16
CA GLU A 61 -8.40 -3.14 6.41
C GLU A 61 -9.62 -3.07 7.35
N VAL A 62 -9.68 -3.96 8.36
CA VAL A 62 -10.76 -3.96 9.35
C VAL A 62 -10.80 -2.65 10.14
N PHE A 63 -9.65 -2.14 10.59
CA PHE A 63 -9.59 -0.85 11.28
C PHE A 63 -9.99 0.31 10.36
N THR A 64 -9.60 0.28 9.09
CA THR A 64 -10.00 1.29 8.10
C THR A 64 -11.50 1.27 7.89
N VAL A 65 -12.10 0.10 7.64
CA VAL A 65 -13.55 -0.05 7.40
C VAL A 65 -14.34 0.36 8.65
N VAL A 66 -13.99 -0.15 9.82
CA VAL A 66 -14.68 0.15 11.08
C VAL A 66 -14.45 1.60 11.52
N GLY A 67 -13.27 2.17 11.23
CA GLY A 67 -12.91 3.56 11.50
C GLY A 67 -13.68 4.52 10.58
N LEU A 68 -13.77 4.22 9.29
CA LEU A 68 -14.62 4.95 8.35
C LEU A 68 -16.07 4.89 8.82
N GLN A 69 -16.57 3.70 9.13
CA GLN A 69 -17.93 3.50 9.58
C GLN A 69 -18.25 4.43 10.76
N ARG A 70 -17.45 4.41 11.84
CA ARG A 70 -17.64 5.31 12.99
C ARG A 70 -17.61 6.80 12.62
N LEU A 71 -16.73 7.23 11.72
CA LEU A 71 -16.72 8.62 11.23
C LEU A 71 -17.97 8.99 10.43
N PHE A 72 -18.47 8.08 9.59
CA PHE A 72 -19.72 8.26 8.84
C PHE A 72 -20.95 8.27 9.76
N TYR A 73 -20.90 7.54 10.87
CA TYR A 73 -21.98 7.53 11.85
C TYR A 73 -21.99 8.80 12.72
N ASP A 74 -20.82 9.31 13.14
CA ASP A 74 -20.69 10.46 14.07
C ASP A 74 -20.73 11.84 13.40
N HIS A 75 -20.33 11.96 12.13
CA HIS A 75 -20.13 13.27 11.48
C HIS A 75 -20.96 13.50 10.22
N LEU A 76 -21.62 12.47 9.67
CA LEU A 76 -22.37 12.60 8.42
C LEU A 76 -23.87 12.30 8.60
N PRO A 77 -24.74 13.12 7.98
CA PRO A 77 -26.19 12.87 7.94
C PRO A 77 -26.46 11.56 7.19
N LYS A 78 -27.59 10.90 7.53
CA LYS A 78 -27.89 9.52 7.08
C LYS A 78 -27.82 9.36 5.56
N GLU A 79 -28.13 10.42 4.81
CA GLU A 79 -28.18 10.44 3.35
C GLU A 79 -26.78 10.36 2.70
N LEU A 80 -25.71 10.81 3.39
CA LEU A 80 -24.35 10.86 2.83
C LEU A 80 -23.49 9.61 3.13
N ARG A 81 -24.00 8.68 3.94
CA ARG A 81 -23.26 7.47 4.31
C ARG A 81 -22.99 6.54 3.13
N SER A 82 -23.95 6.41 2.22
CA SER A 82 -23.81 5.61 0.99
C SER A 82 -22.76 6.20 0.04
N VAL A 83 -22.76 7.52 -0.12
CA VAL A 83 -21.76 8.25 -0.92
C VAL A 83 -20.35 8.04 -0.36
N GLY A 84 -20.21 8.04 0.97
CA GLY A 84 -18.97 7.74 1.65
C GLY A 84 -18.37 6.36 1.34
N LEU A 85 -19.20 5.33 1.41
CA LEU A 85 -18.82 3.97 1.05
C LEU A 85 -18.46 3.86 -0.44
N ALA A 86 -19.25 4.50 -1.31
CA ALA A 86 -18.99 4.52 -2.75
C ALA A 86 -17.65 5.18 -3.09
N LEU A 87 -17.30 6.28 -2.42
CA LEU A 87 -16.00 6.93 -2.56
C LEU A 87 -14.85 6.04 -2.07
N TYR A 88 -15.03 5.34 -0.94
CA TYR A 88 -14.03 4.39 -0.45
C TYR A 88 -13.78 3.24 -1.45
N LEU A 89 -14.85 2.63 -1.96
CA LEU A 89 -14.76 1.58 -2.98
C LEU A 89 -14.12 2.11 -4.27
N SER A 90 -14.46 3.33 -4.68
CA SER A 90 -13.84 3.96 -5.85
C SER A 90 -12.35 4.18 -5.66
N ILE A 91 -11.89 4.59 -4.47
CA ILE A 91 -10.45 4.72 -4.18
C ILE A 91 -9.75 3.36 -4.29
N PHE A 92 -10.39 2.29 -3.79
CA PHE A 92 -9.86 0.93 -3.91
C PHE A 92 -9.73 0.50 -5.38
N ASP A 93 -10.79 0.67 -6.18
CA ASP A 93 -10.80 0.32 -7.60
C ASP A 93 -9.75 1.11 -8.40
N VAL A 94 -9.60 2.40 -8.12
CA VAL A 94 -8.54 3.24 -8.72
C VAL A 94 -7.15 2.68 -8.37
N GLY A 95 -6.96 2.19 -7.14
CA GLY A 95 -5.73 1.51 -6.74
C GLY A 95 -5.47 0.23 -7.53
N CYS A 96 -6.50 -0.58 -7.78
CA CYS A 96 -6.40 -1.78 -8.61
C CYS A 96 -6.06 -1.46 -10.07
N PHE A 97 -6.67 -0.43 -10.64
CA PHE A 97 -6.35 0.03 -12.00
C PHE A 97 -4.92 0.56 -12.10
N LEU A 98 -4.48 1.38 -11.14
CA LEU A 98 -3.12 1.89 -11.09
C LEU A 98 -2.09 0.74 -10.99
N SER A 99 -2.38 -0.27 -10.18
CA SER A 99 -1.52 -1.46 -10.04
C SER A 99 -1.40 -2.21 -11.36
N SER A 100 -2.51 -2.42 -12.06
CA SER A 100 -2.55 -3.10 -13.37
C SER A 100 -1.80 -2.30 -14.45
N PHE A 101 -1.96 -0.98 -14.43
CA PHE A 101 -1.24 -0.06 -15.30
C PHE A 101 0.27 -0.13 -15.07
N LEU A 102 0.72 -0.08 -13.80
CA LEU A 102 2.13 -0.18 -13.44
C LEU A 102 2.74 -1.50 -13.90
N ILE A 103 2.06 -2.62 -13.68
CA ILE A 103 2.52 -3.94 -14.15
C ILE A 103 2.69 -3.94 -15.66
N SER A 104 1.71 -3.40 -16.39
CA SER A 104 1.74 -3.34 -17.86
C SER A 104 2.86 -2.43 -18.38
N ALA A 105 3.05 -1.28 -17.73
CA ALA A 105 4.12 -0.33 -18.07
C ALA A 105 5.51 -0.94 -17.83
N VAL A 106 5.73 -1.59 -16.68
CA VAL A 106 6.98 -2.28 -16.36
C VAL A 106 7.23 -3.43 -17.33
N LYS A 107 6.22 -4.27 -17.60
CA LYS A 107 6.34 -5.35 -18.59
C LYS A 107 6.77 -4.83 -19.96
N LYS A 108 6.20 -3.71 -20.40
CA LYS A 108 6.56 -3.07 -21.68
C LYS A 108 7.96 -2.48 -21.67
N MET A 109 8.39 -1.86 -20.56
CA MET A 109 9.71 -1.24 -20.45
C MET A 109 10.84 -2.26 -20.27
N THR A 110 10.59 -3.36 -19.56
CA THR A 110 11.60 -4.37 -19.22
C THR A 110 11.60 -5.56 -20.18
N GLY A 111 10.53 -5.79 -20.95
CA GLY A 111 10.35 -6.96 -21.83
C GLY A 111 11.03 -6.87 -23.21
N GLY A 112 12.12 -6.13 -23.37
CA GLY A 112 12.85 -6.02 -24.65
C GLY A 112 14.06 -6.95 -24.75
N ASP A 113 14.23 -7.62 -25.90
CA ASP A 113 15.45 -8.33 -26.33
C ASP A 113 15.85 -9.63 -25.58
N GLY A 114 14.88 -10.52 -25.34
CA GLY A 114 15.19 -11.90 -24.93
C GLY A 114 15.83 -12.05 -23.53
N ARG A 115 15.74 -11.00 -22.71
CA ARG A 115 16.12 -10.99 -21.29
C ARG A 115 14.91 -11.27 -20.41
N ASP A 116 15.12 -11.97 -19.30
CA ASP A 116 14.06 -12.23 -18.32
C ASP A 116 13.50 -10.91 -17.77
N SER A 117 12.21 -10.66 -17.99
CA SER A 117 11.53 -9.47 -17.46
C SER A 117 11.26 -9.60 -15.95
N TRP A 118 10.95 -8.50 -15.26
CA TRP A 118 10.55 -8.54 -13.83
C TRP A 118 9.40 -9.52 -13.57
N PHE A 119 8.58 -9.77 -14.59
CA PHE A 119 7.50 -10.75 -14.60
C PHE A 119 7.77 -11.82 -15.67
N ALA A 120 8.72 -12.72 -15.40
CA ALA A 120 8.96 -13.90 -16.23
C ALA A 120 7.83 -14.93 -16.05
N ASP A 121 7.51 -15.70 -17.11
CA ASP A 121 6.55 -16.81 -17.03
C ASP A 121 6.96 -17.86 -15.98
N ASN A 122 8.27 -17.98 -15.75
CA ASN A 122 8.82 -18.73 -14.64
C ASN A 122 8.96 -17.82 -13.41
N LEU A 123 8.07 -18.00 -12.42
CA LEU A 123 8.10 -17.24 -11.15
C LEU A 123 9.43 -17.37 -10.39
N ASN A 124 10.19 -18.45 -10.61
CA ASN A 124 11.51 -18.65 -9.99
C ASN A 124 12.63 -17.86 -10.70
N ARG A 125 12.40 -17.41 -11.94
CA ARG A 125 13.23 -16.42 -12.66
C ARG A 125 12.68 -15.01 -12.57
N ALA A 126 11.39 -14.85 -12.23
CA ALA A 126 10.78 -13.56 -12.06
C ALA A 126 11.36 -12.84 -10.83
N HIS A 127 11.84 -11.62 -11.04
CA HIS A 127 12.32 -10.74 -10.00
C HIS A 127 11.20 -9.81 -9.51
N LEU A 128 10.22 -10.40 -8.82
CA LEU A 128 9.11 -9.67 -8.18
C LEU A 128 9.61 -8.71 -7.09
N ASP A 129 10.80 -8.95 -6.55
CA ASP A 129 11.46 -8.08 -5.58
C ASP A 129 11.71 -6.68 -6.11
N TYR A 130 11.99 -6.51 -7.42
CA TYR A 130 12.11 -5.18 -8.04
C TYR A 130 10.78 -4.44 -8.11
N PHE A 131 9.68 -5.16 -8.40
CA PHE A 131 8.35 -4.57 -8.40
C PHE A 131 7.94 -4.11 -6.99
N TYR A 132 8.21 -4.91 -5.96
CA TYR A 132 7.96 -4.51 -4.58
C TYR A 132 8.85 -3.34 -4.14
N TRP A 133 10.09 -3.25 -4.61
CA TRP A 133 10.94 -2.07 -4.40
C TRP A 133 10.38 -0.82 -5.07
N LEU A 134 9.85 -0.93 -6.30
CA LEU A 134 9.19 0.17 -6.98
C LEU A 134 7.98 0.68 -6.19
N LEU A 135 7.14 -0.24 -5.70
CA LEU A 135 5.99 0.12 -4.86
C LEU A 135 6.43 0.71 -3.52
N ALA A 136 7.50 0.21 -2.91
CA ALA A 136 8.05 0.77 -1.68
C ALA A 136 8.54 2.21 -1.89
N ALA A 137 9.26 2.46 -2.99
CA ALA A 137 9.71 3.80 -3.36
C ALA A 137 8.52 4.74 -3.62
N LEU A 138 7.49 4.29 -4.33
CA LEU A 138 6.29 5.09 -4.59
C LEU A 138 5.55 5.46 -3.28
N ASN A 139 5.42 4.50 -2.36
CA ASN A 139 4.85 4.75 -1.03
C ASN A 139 5.71 5.71 -0.21
N ALA A 140 7.04 5.57 -0.26
CA ALA A 140 7.97 6.45 0.44
C ALA A 140 7.93 7.89 -0.11
N ILE A 141 7.82 8.06 -1.44
CA ILE A 141 7.63 9.36 -2.08
C ILE A 141 6.30 9.97 -1.63
N GLY A 142 5.22 9.19 -1.62
CA GLY A 142 3.92 9.64 -1.11
C GLY A 142 3.98 10.12 0.34
N LEU A 143 4.67 9.36 1.21
CA LEU A 143 4.91 9.75 2.60
C LEU A 143 5.75 11.04 2.68
N ALA A 144 6.82 11.17 1.89
CA ALA A 144 7.67 12.35 1.87
C ALA A 144 6.90 13.60 1.41
N LEU A 145 6.08 13.48 0.36
CA LEU A 145 5.21 14.56 -0.10
C LEU A 145 4.19 14.95 0.97
N PHE A 146 3.56 13.98 1.63
CA PHE A 146 2.64 14.24 2.72
C PHE A 146 3.30 14.98 3.90
N LEU A 147 4.52 14.58 4.28
CA LEU A 147 5.30 15.26 5.32
C LEU A 147 5.75 16.65 4.87
N CYS A 148 6.20 16.83 3.63
CA CYS A 148 6.58 18.13 3.07
C CYS A 148 5.39 19.10 2.99
N SER A 149 4.22 18.63 2.53
CA SER A 149 2.99 19.40 2.51
C SER A 149 2.50 19.74 3.92
N PHE A 150 2.74 18.87 4.90
CA PHE A 150 2.44 19.16 6.30
C PHE A 150 3.39 20.21 6.90
N ILE A 151 4.69 20.13 6.58
CA ILE A 151 5.70 21.07 7.09
C ILE A 151 5.55 22.46 6.45
N HIS A 152 5.19 22.52 5.15
CA HIS A 152 4.96 23.78 4.43
C HIS A 152 3.51 24.29 4.51
N GLY A 153 2.56 23.44 4.89
CA GLY A 153 1.18 23.83 5.11
C GLY A 153 1.05 24.52 6.45
N GLU A 154 1.08 25.86 6.44
CA GLU A 154 0.62 26.71 7.54
C GLU A 154 -0.67 26.14 8.18
N PRO A 155 -0.76 26.01 9.51
CA PRO A 155 -1.92 25.39 10.16
C PRO A 155 -3.17 26.25 9.96
N PRO A 156 -4.24 25.78 9.27
CA PRO A 156 -5.50 26.50 9.29
C PRO A 156 -6.30 26.05 10.51
N TYR A 157 -5.97 26.59 11.69
CA TYR A 157 -6.86 26.57 12.85
C TYR A 157 -6.54 27.69 13.86
N ARG A 158 -6.57 28.94 13.42
CA ARG A 158 -6.91 30.08 14.30
C ARG A 158 -8.12 30.82 13.77
N LEU A 159 -9.25 30.15 13.65
CA LEU A 159 -10.54 30.82 13.53
C LEU A 159 -11.53 30.11 14.44
N ASN A 160 -11.57 30.56 15.70
CA ASN A 160 -12.79 30.91 16.44
C ASN A 160 -12.55 30.80 17.96
N SER A 161 -11.92 31.82 18.56
CA SER A 161 -11.95 32.03 20.03
C SER A 161 -11.91 33.52 20.37
N SER A 162 -12.51 34.37 19.53
CA SER A 162 -12.64 35.81 19.77
C SER A 162 -14.06 36.34 19.58
N ALA A 163 -15.06 35.47 19.37
CA ALA A 163 -16.46 35.87 19.22
C ALA A 163 -17.31 35.73 20.51
N SER A 164 -16.71 35.63 21.70
CA SER A 164 -17.48 35.41 22.95
C SER A 164 -17.10 36.26 24.16
N CYS A 165 -16.41 37.39 23.97
CA CYS A 165 -16.31 38.40 25.03
C CYS A 165 -16.50 39.79 24.42
N ASN A 166 -17.73 40.32 24.51
CA ASN A 166 -18.04 41.70 24.90
C ASN A 166 -19.48 42.04 24.50
N HIS A 167 -20.42 41.73 25.39
CA HIS A 167 -21.65 42.50 25.56
C HIS A 167 -21.67 43.00 27.01
N PRO A 168 -21.65 44.32 27.25
CA PRO A 168 -22.40 44.91 28.34
C PRO A 168 -23.86 45.16 27.93
#